data_AF-A0A0K0E743-F1
#
_entry.id   AF-A0A0K0E743-F1
#
_cell.length_a   1.000
_cell.length_b   1.000
_cell.length_c   1.000
_cell.angle_alpha   90.00
_cell.angle_beta   90.00
_cell.angle_gamma   90.00
#
_symmetry.space_group_name_H-M   'P 1'
#
loop_
_entity.id
_entity.type
_entity.pdbx_description
1 polymer ?
#
loop_
_entity_poly.entity_id
_entity_poly.type
_entity_poly.pdbx_seq_one_letter_code
_entity_poly.pdbx_strand_id
1 'polypeptide(L)'
;MSYNKVEVDSYKNIISMNKVGSNKRQSNNSKHPSSSFTLTFDDVPNKFNNTFPYDILKYYKKGKVILVGTGHFLEQSQNDVREVIHSTLPDGIFVELCRSRISILNINEEIIFENILNPLELIFNFIKQEGLTKGLLSAILISYSNELIKKSNRLPGGEFRIALHESRKIKNSIFGFCDRNIEITLHRLCTNLTFIEKFKLLKNYVWFNINNYMDKKIVDDSSIYLNLNDFTSLLWKNFPTIKKIMVDERDQYMATVLLQKYNQIFEEKAKIALNENKNMEIVNIVAVVGYGHIIGIKNYFGKEYDLDDLNSICITDNNNKPLQIAILLSIMGGIIATGYYIFKK
;
A
#
# COMPACT_ATOMS: atom_id res chain seq x y z
N MET A 1 -26.10 -0.44 17.37
CA MET A 1 -24.74 -0.33 16.77
C MET A 1 -24.77 0.77 15.72
N SER A 2 -24.27 1.97 16.02
CA SER A 2 -24.14 3.02 15.00
C SER A 2 -22.89 2.71 14.17
N TYR A 3 -23.06 2.40 12.88
CA TYR A 3 -21.95 2.41 11.94
C TYR A 3 -21.40 3.83 11.89
N ASN A 4 -20.20 4.05 12.41
CA ASN A 4 -19.47 5.30 12.17
C ASN A 4 -19.14 5.35 10.67
N LYS A 5 -20.04 5.97 9.89
CA LYS A 5 -19.81 6.26 8.47
C LYS A 5 -18.60 7.18 8.40
N VAL A 6 -17.53 6.70 7.78
CA VAL A 6 -16.34 7.50 7.52
C VAL A 6 -16.65 8.43 6.36
N GLU A 7 -16.85 9.72 6.64
CA GLU A 7 -17.04 10.73 5.59
C GLU A 7 -15.67 11.12 5.01
N VAL A 8 -15.54 11.01 3.69
CA VAL A 8 -14.32 11.35 2.94
C VAL A 8 -14.60 12.64 2.18
N ASP A 9 -13.84 13.70 2.47
CA ASP A 9 -13.91 14.95 1.70
C ASP A 9 -13.38 14.67 0.28
N SER A 10 -14.21 14.87 -0.75
CA SER A 10 -13.96 14.45 -2.13
C SER A 10 -12.71 15.09 -2.73
N TYR A 11 -12.28 16.27 -2.24
CA TYR A 11 -11.12 16.98 -2.79
C TYR A 11 -9.81 16.71 -2.05
N LYS A 12 -9.84 16.08 -0.87
CA LYS A 12 -8.63 15.82 -0.07
C LYS A 12 -8.48 14.31 0.13
N ASN A 13 -7.30 13.74 -0.10
CA ASN A 13 -6.98 12.36 0.32
C ASN A 13 -6.88 12.25 1.86
N ILE A 14 -7.85 12.82 2.57
CA ILE A 14 -7.90 13.01 4.02
C ILE A 14 -9.32 12.68 4.46
N ILE A 15 -9.43 11.94 5.56
CA ILE A 15 -10.70 11.68 6.22
C ILE A 15 -10.91 12.72 7.33
N SER A 16 -12.08 13.37 7.37
CA SER A 16 -12.49 14.20 8.51
C SER A 16 -12.90 13.28 9.69
N MET A 17 -12.44 13.57 10.91
CA MET A 17 -12.67 12.69 12.06
C MET A 17 -13.00 13.46 13.34
N ASN A 18 -13.97 12.95 14.09
CA ASN A 18 -14.18 13.30 15.50
C ASN A 18 -13.04 12.71 16.33
N LYS A 19 -12.25 13.58 16.97
CA LYS A 19 -11.04 13.22 17.72
C LYS A 19 -11.25 13.42 19.21
N VAL A 20 -10.90 12.40 19.99
CA VAL A 20 -10.83 12.46 21.46
C VAL A 20 -9.37 12.17 21.81
N GLY A 21 -8.60 13.20 22.13
CA GLY A 21 -7.14 13.04 22.24
C GLY A 21 -6.43 14.11 23.05
N SER A 22 -5.33 13.70 23.69
CA SER A 22 -4.42 14.53 24.48
C SER A 22 -3.21 15.00 23.67
N ASN A 23 -2.73 16.23 23.91
CA ASN A 23 -1.59 16.85 23.20
C ASN A 23 -0.19 16.58 23.82
N LYS A 24 -0.03 15.67 24.78
CA LYS A 24 1.26 15.51 25.48
C LYS A 24 2.25 14.67 24.67
N ARG A 25 3.12 15.33 23.89
CA ARG A 25 4.30 14.71 23.26
C ARG A 25 5.23 14.17 24.35
N GLN A 26 5.44 12.85 24.39
CA GLN A 26 6.52 12.24 25.20
C GLN A 26 7.87 12.47 24.52
N SER A 27 8.93 12.48 25.31
CA SER A 27 10.30 12.84 24.91
C SER A 27 10.88 11.86 23.87
N ASN A 28 11.68 12.43 22.95
CA ASN A 28 12.27 11.85 21.72
C ASN A 28 13.19 10.60 21.86
N ASN A 29 13.11 9.80 22.92
CA ASN A 29 14.07 8.71 23.18
C ASN A 29 13.50 7.29 23.08
N SER A 30 12.27 7.08 22.63
CA SER A 30 11.80 5.73 22.32
C SER A 30 12.56 5.19 21.09
N LYS A 31 13.29 4.08 21.25
CA LYS A 31 13.80 3.32 20.11
C LYS A 31 12.59 2.86 19.30
N HIS A 32 12.42 3.39 18.09
CA HIS A 32 11.38 2.90 17.21
C HIS A 32 11.64 1.44 16.83
N PRO A 33 10.59 0.67 16.50
CA PRO A 33 10.73 -0.69 15.97
C PRO A 33 11.72 -0.74 14.80
N SER A 34 12.45 -1.85 14.66
CA SER A 34 13.40 -2.06 13.57
C SER A 34 12.76 -2.05 12.18
N SER A 35 11.44 -2.22 12.12
CA SER A 35 10.62 -2.10 10.92
C SER A 35 10.38 -0.66 10.47
N SER A 36 10.75 0.33 11.28
CA SER A 36 10.58 1.74 10.98
C SER A 36 11.82 2.36 10.34
N PHE A 37 11.61 3.31 9.43
CA PHE A 37 12.68 4.07 8.77
C PHE A 37 12.31 5.55 8.72
N THR A 38 13.21 6.43 9.13
CA THR A 38 12.99 7.89 9.09
C THR A 38 13.62 8.49 7.85
N LEU A 39 12.81 9.11 7.00
CA LEU A 39 13.28 10.00 5.93
C LEU A 39 13.55 11.39 6.53
N THR A 40 14.72 11.94 6.19
CA THR A 40 15.08 13.32 6.55
C THR A 40 14.94 14.24 5.33
N PHE A 41 14.89 15.53 5.60
CA PHE A 41 14.73 16.55 4.56
C PHE A 41 16.05 17.19 4.15
N ASP A 42 17.19 16.70 4.62
CA ASP A 42 18.50 17.31 4.40
C ASP A 42 18.79 17.49 2.91
N ASP A 43 18.56 16.43 2.13
CA ASP A 43 18.76 16.40 0.67
C ASP A 43 17.54 16.87 -0.13
N VAL A 44 16.43 17.20 0.53
CA VAL A 44 15.20 17.65 -0.15
C VAL A 44 15.26 19.16 -0.40
N PRO A 45 15.16 19.65 -1.65
CA PRO A 45 15.12 21.09 -1.93
C PRO A 45 13.99 21.78 -1.15
N ASN A 46 14.28 22.93 -0.54
CA ASN A 46 13.27 23.67 0.21
C ASN A 46 12.42 24.53 -0.75
N LYS A 47 11.18 24.09 -1.00
CA LYS A 47 10.25 24.82 -1.86
C LYS A 47 9.74 26.15 -1.27
N PHE A 48 9.94 26.38 0.03
CA PHE A 48 9.39 27.54 0.75
C PHE A 48 10.37 28.68 0.97
N ASN A 49 11.60 28.62 0.41
CA ASN A 49 12.65 29.60 0.66
C ASN A 49 12.23 31.07 0.42
N ASN A 50 11.27 31.31 -0.48
CA ASN A 50 10.78 32.65 -0.83
C ASN A 50 9.42 32.99 -0.18
N THR A 51 8.85 32.11 0.65
CA THR A 51 7.49 32.25 1.20
C THR A 51 7.48 32.49 2.71
N PHE A 52 8.42 31.90 3.44
CA PHE A 52 8.49 32.02 4.90
C PHE A 52 9.84 32.57 5.37
N PRO A 53 9.89 33.31 6.49
CA PRO A 53 11.14 33.82 7.03
C PRO A 53 12.02 32.69 7.57
N TYR A 54 13.32 32.93 7.69
CA TYR A 54 14.32 31.96 8.16
C TYR A 54 13.94 31.28 9.48
N ASP A 55 13.36 32.03 10.42
CA ASP A 55 12.93 31.52 11.72
C ASP A 55 11.82 30.46 11.65
N ILE A 56 11.06 30.43 10.56
CA ILE A 56 10.09 29.37 10.27
C ILE A 56 10.74 28.27 9.44
N LEU A 57 11.53 28.63 8.43
CA LEU A 57 12.18 27.67 7.54
C LEU A 57 13.12 26.69 8.27
N LYS A 58 13.73 27.10 9.39
CA LYS A 58 14.56 26.21 10.21
C LYS A 58 13.82 24.97 10.74
N TYR A 59 12.49 25.02 10.83
CA TYR A 59 11.66 23.87 11.22
C TYR A 59 11.43 22.89 10.08
N TYR A 60 11.51 23.34 8.82
CA TYR A 60 11.24 22.51 7.64
C TYR A 60 12.21 21.34 7.54
N LYS A 61 13.52 21.61 7.71
CA LYS A 61 14.57 20.58 7.66
C LYS A 61 14.58 19.66 8.88
N LYS A 62 14.01 20.10 10.01
CA LYS A 62 13.95 19.33 11.26
C LYS A 62 12.80 18.34 11.33
N GLY A 63 11.82 18.45 10.44
CA GLY A 63 10.71 17.51 10.39
C GLY A 63 11.09 16.15 9.84
N LYS A 64 10.17 15.20 9.98
CA LYS A 64 10.41 13.78 9.72
C LYS A 64 9.24 13.14 9.02
N VAL A 65 9.55 12.26 8.07
CA VAL A 65 8.59 11.26 7.55
C VAL A 65 9.05 9.90 8.06
N ILE A 66 8.26 9.29 8.92
CA ILE A 66 8.57 7.99 9.52
C ILE A 66 7.79 6.93 8.76
N LEU A 67 8.48 6.13 7.97
CA LEU A 67 7.90 4.97 7.31
C LEU A 67 7.86 3.79 8.29
N VAL A 68 6.71 3.14 8.44
CA VAL A 68 6.56 1.90 9.19
C VAL A 68 6.37 0.79 8.17
N GLY A 69 7.38 -0.05 8.01
CA GLY A 69 7.33 -1.23 7.15
C GLY A 69 6.46 -2.31 7.79
N THR A 70 5.53 -2.84 7.02
CA THR A 70 4.53 -3.78 7.52
C THR A 70 4.38 -4.99 6.60
N GLY A 71 3.99 -6.13 7.19
CA GLY A 71 3.47 -7.28 6.47
C GLY A 71 1.97 -7.38 6.74
N HIS A 72 1.16 -7.44 5.68
CA HIS A 72 -0.31 -7.39 5.76
C HIS A 72 -0.96 -8.46 6.67
N PHE A 73 -0.23 -9.55 6.97
CA PHE A 73 -0.71 -10.67 7.75
C PHE A 73 0.04 -10.84 9.08
N LEU A 74 0.89 -9.87 9.45
CA LEU A 74 1.73 -9.94 10.65
C LEU A 74 1.12 -9.11 11.78
N GLU A 75 0.86 -9.77 12.92
CA GLU A 75 0.42 -9.09 14.13
C GLU A 75 1.48 -8.11 14.66
N GLN A 76 2.76 -8.45 14.54
CA GLN A 76 3.85 -7.56 14.92
C GLN A 76 3.78 -6.22 14.19
N SER A 77 3.38 -6.20 12.91
CA SER A 77 3.21 -4.96 12.15
C SER A 77 2.14 -4.04 12.76
N GLN A 78 1.08 -4.61 13.34
CA GLN A 78 0.06 -3.82 14.04
C GLN A 78 0.62 -3.18 15.32
N ASN A 79 1.45 -3.93 16.06
CA ASN A 79 2.09 -3.44 17.27
C ASN A 79 3.11 -2.35 16.95
N ASP A 80 3.93 -2.54 15.92
CA ASP A 80 4.90 -1.55 15.46
C ASP A 80 4.23 -0.23 15.06
N VAL A 81 3.14 -0.31 14.29
CA VAL A 81 2.33 0.86 13.90
C VAL A 81 1.81 1.59 15.14
N ARG A 82 1.26 0.85 16.11
CA ARG A 82 0.77 1.43 17.36
C ARG A 82 1.90 2.14 18.11
N GLU A 83 3.02 1.47 18.32
CA GLU A 83 4.16 2.02 19.06
C GLU A 83 4.72 3.30 18.41
N VAL A 84 4.90 3.30 17.08
CA VAL A 84 5.39 4.49 16.35
C VAL A 84 4.39 5.64 16.47
N ILE A 85 3.09 5.39 16.31
CA ILE A 85 2.08 6.45 16.41
C ILE A 85 2.00 7.03 17.83
N HIS A 86 2.01 6.19 18.88
CA HIS A 86 1.97 6.66 20.28
C HIS A 86 3.20 7.45 20.67
N SER A 87 4.38 6.99 20.24
CA SER A 87 5.65 7.62 20.60
C SER A 87 5.86 8.96 19.89
N THR A 88 5.37 9.10 18.66
CA THR A 88 5.65 10.30 17.83
C THR A 88 4.55 11.35 17.84
N LEU A 89 3.31 10.96 18.17
CA LEU A 89 2.11 11.79 18.06
C LEU A 89 2.11 12.62 16.76
N PRO A 90 2.13 11.96 15.60
CA PRO A 90 2.40 12.61 14.33
C PRO A 90 1.29 13.58 13.96
N ASP A 91 1.64 14.61 13.19
CA ASP A 91 0.74 15.59 12.62
C ASP A 91 -0.06 15.05 11.44
N GLY A 92 0.41 13.95 10.84
CA GLY A 92 -0.30 13.22 9.81
C GLY A 92 0.05 11.73 9.81
N ILE A 93 -0.95 10.89 9.57
CA ILE A 93 -0.83 9.44 9.42
C ILE A 93 -1.36 9.07 8.03
N PHE A 94 -0.51 8.46 7.21
CA PHE A 94 -0.85 8.06 5.85
C PHE A 94 -0.67 6.57 5.68
N VAL A 95 -1.64 5.90 5.08
CA VAL A 95 -1.57 4.44 4.84
C VAL A 95 -1.42 4.14 3.35
N GLU A 96 -0.75 3.03 3.02
CA GLU A 96 -0.63 2.47 1.66
C GLU A 96 -1.97 1.90 1.15
N LEU A 97 -2.96 2.78 1.07
CA LEU A 97 -4.23 2.54 0.43
C LEU A 97 -4.50 3.67 -0.55
N CYS A 98 -5.34 3.37 -1.53
CA CYS A 98 -6.01 4.37 -2.34
C CYS A 98 -7.50 4.40 -1.96
N ARG A 99 -8.22 5.43 -2.41
CA ARG A 99 -9.65 5.61 -2.08
C ARG A 99 -10.52 4.40 -2.42
N SER A 100 -10.29 3.77 -3.58
CA SER A 100 -11.02 2.57 -4.00
C SER A 100 -10.81 1.36 -3.07
N ARG A 101 -9.79 1.39 -2.20
CA ARG A 101 -9.49 0.35 -1.20
C ARG A 101 -9.85 0.74 0.23
N ILE A 102 -10.60 1.82 0.45
CA ILE A 102 -11.02 2.26 1.79
C ILE A 102 -11.85 1.19 2.54
N SER A 103 -12.53 0.31 1.81
CA SER A 103 -13.30 -0.80 2.37
C SER A 103 -12.45 -1.69 3.29
N ILE A 104 -11.15 -1.81 3.03
CA ILE A 104 -10.19 -2.57 3.86
C ILE A 104 -10.17 -2.08 5.32
N LEU A 105 -10.47 -0.80 5.55
CA LEU A 105 -10.51 -0.21 6.90
C LEU A 105 -11.76 -0.59 7.70
N ASN A 106 -12.82 -1.05 7.04
CA ASN A 106 -14.11 -1.37 7.67
C ASN A 106 -14.43 -2.87 7.67
N ILE A 107 -13.47 -3.71 7.29
CA ILE A 107 -13.62 -5.16 7.32
C ILE A 107 -13.80 -5.63 8.77
N ASN A 108 -14.87 -6.37 9.04
CA ASN A 108 -15.00 -7.17 10.24
C ASN A 108 -14.28 -8.51 10.05
N GLU A 109 -13.27 -8.78 10.87
CA GLU A 109 -12.45 -9.98 10.77
C GLU A 109 -13.23 -11.28 11.01
N GLU A 110 -14.31 -11.21 11.77
CA GLU A 110 -15.16 -12.37 12.09
C GLU A 110 -15.97 -12.88 10.89
N ILE A 111 -16.28 -12.02 9.90
CA ILE A 111 -17.29 -12.31 8.87
C ILE A 111 -16.69 -12.94 7.59
N ILE A 112 -15.38 -12.78 7.33
CA ILE A 112 -14.83 -13.06 5.99
C ILE A 112 -14.47 -14.53 5.76
N PHE A 113 -14.25 -15.33 6.81
CA PHE A 113 -13.81 -16.73 6.63
C PHE A 113 -14.84 -17.62 5.93
N GLU A 114 -16.13 -17.24 5.92
CA GLU A 114 -17.19 -18.07 5.33
C GLU A 114 -17.37 -17.89 3.81
N ASN A 115 -16.87 -16.81 3.20
CA ASN A 115 -17.17 -16.44 1.81
C ASN A 115 -16.00 -16.63 0.83
N ILE A 116 -15.16 -17.65 1.03
CA ILE A 116 -14.13 -17.99 0.05
C ILE A 116 -14.80 -18.67 -1.14
N LEU A 117 -15.19 -17.85 -2.13
CA LEU A 117 -15.72 -18.33 -3.40
C LEU A 117 -14.79 -19.35 -4.05
N ASN A 118 -15.39 -20.28 -4.80
CA ASN A 118 -14.63 -21.22 -5.60
C ASN A 118 -13.72 -20.46 -6.60
N PRO A 119 -12.45 -20.87 -6.80
CA PRO A 119 -11.54 -20.18 -7.71
C PRO A 119 -12.09 -19.97 -9.12
N LEU A 120 -12.89 -20.92 -9.63
CA LEU A 120 -13.54 -20.80 -10.94
C LEU A 120 -14.59 -19.69 -10.97
N GLU A 121 -15.42 -19.61 -9.95
CA GLU A 121 -16.47 -18.58 -9.85
C GLU A 121 -15.85 -17.19 -9.74
N LEU A 122 -14.76 -17.05 -8.97
CA LEU A 122 -13.96 -15.82 -8.93
C LEU A 122 -13.47 -15.42 -10.33
N ILE A 123 -12.85 -16.34 -11.06
CA ILE A 123 -12.35 -16.07 -12.43
C ILE A 123 -13.49 -15.61 -13.35
N PHE A 124 -14.61 -16.33 -13.39
CA PHE A 124 -15.75 -15.97 -14.24
C PHE A 124 -16.35 -14.61 -13.87
N ASN A 125 -16.52 -14.33 -12.57
CA ASN A 125 -17.06 -13.06 -12.08
C ASN A 125 -16.16 -11.89 -12.49
N PHE A 126 -14.85 -12.00 -12.30
CA PHE A 126 -13.90 -10.95 -12.67
C PHE A 126 -13.79 -10.77 -14.19
N ILE A 127 -13.78 -11.85 -14.97
CA ILE A 127 -13.77 -11.74 -16.45
C ILE A 127 -15.04 -11.04 -16.95
N LYS A 128 -16.20 -11.36 -16.38
CA LYS A 128 -17.47 -10.74 -16.76
C LYS A 128 -17.51 -9.23 -16.44
N GLN A 129 -16.88 -8.81 -15.35
CA GLN A 129 -16.87 -7.42 -14.90
C GLN A 129 -15.79 -6.58 -15.60
N GLU A 130 -14.59 -7.14 -15.76
CA GLU A 130 -13.38 -6.39 -16.12
C GLU A 130 -12.78 -6.78 -17.48
N GLY A 131 -13.42 -7.71 -18.19
CA GLY A 131 -12.89 -8.31 -19.41
C GLY A 131 -11.83 -9.39 -19.12
N LEU A 132 -11.42 -10.11 -20.17
CA LEU A 132 -10.61 -11.32 -20.00
C LEU A 132 -9.26 -11.08 -19.32
N THR A 133 -8.49 -10.09 -19.79
CA THR A 133 -7.12 -9.87 -19.35
C THR A 133 -7.06 -9.33 -17.93
N LYS A 134 -7.78 -8.24 -17.64
CA LYS A 134 -7.89 -7.64 -16.30
C LYS A 134 -8.59 -8.60 -15.34
N GLY A 135 -9.65 -9.27 -15.79
CA GLY A 135 -10.39 -10.24 -14.99
C GLY A 135 -9.54 -11.43 -14.53
N LEU A 136 -8.76 -12.03 -15.44
CA LEU A 136 -7.85 -13.13 -15.07
C LEU A 136 -6.79 -12.68 -14.06
N LEU A 137 -6.17 -11.52 -14.31
CA LEU A 137 -5.12 -11.00 -13.43
C LEU A 137 -5.68 -10.73 -12.02
N SER A 138 -6.83 -10.07 -11.93
CA SER A 138 -7.52 -9.83 -10.67
C SER A 138 -7.85 -11.14 -9.95
N ALA A 139 -8.37 -12.14 -10.68
CA ALA A 139 -8.70 -13.43 -10.10
C ALA A 139 -7.46 -14.17 -9.55
N ILE A 140 -6.32 -14.12 -10.26
CA ILE A 140 -5.05 -14.70 -9.79
C ILE A 140 -4.60 -14.01 -8.49
N LEU A 141 -4.58 -12.68 -8.46
CA LEU A 141 -4.15 -11.91 -7.28
C LEU A 141 -5.04 -12.16 -6.06
N ILE A 142 -6.35 -12.26 -6.27
CA ILE A 142 -7.31 -12.55 -5.20
C ILE A 142 -7.19 -13.98 -4.73
N SER A 143 -6.96 -14.93 -5.63
CA SER A 143 -6.74 -16.34 -5.25
C SER A 143 -5.49 -16.50 -4.39
N TYR A 144 -4.39 -15.80 -4.73
CA TYR A 144 -3.21 -15.73 -3.87
C TYR A 144 -3.51 -15.12 -2.51
N SER A 145 -4.28 -14.03 -2.48
CA SER A 145 -4.67 -13.36 -1.23
C SER A 145 -5.52 -14.28 -0.34
N ASN A 146 -6.47 -15.01 -0.92
CA ASN A 146 -7.31 -15.97 -0.21
C ASN A 146 -6.47 -17.11 0.40
N GLU A 147 -5.44 -17.59 -0.30
CA GLU A 147 -4.57 -18.63 0.22
C GLU A 147 -3.70 -18.11 1.39
N LEU A 148 -3.22 -16.86 1.32
CA LEU A 148 -2.52 -16.23 2.44
C LEU A 148 -3.45 -16.01 3.65
N ILE A 149 -4.72 -15.66 3.44
CA ILE A 149 -5.73 -15.57 4.50
C ILE A 149 -5.92 -16.93 5.18
N LYS A 150 -6.10 -18.02 4.40
CA LYS A 150 -6.26 -19.37 4.95
C LYS A 150 -5.03 -19.82 5.75
N LYS A 151 -3.83 -19.53 5.27
CA LYS A 151 -2.57 -19.93 5.91
C LYS A 151 -2.23 -19.10 7.16
N SER A 152 -2.49 -17.80 7.13
CA SER A 152 -2.18 -16.89 8.25
C SER A 152 -3.29 -16.80 9.30
N ASN A 153 -4.50 -17.26 8.94
CA ASN A 153 -5.73 -17.09 9.69
C ASN A 153 -5.99 -15.63 10.11
N ARG A 154 -5.54 -14.69 9.26
CA ARG A 154 -5.68 -13.24 9.47
C ARG A 154 -6.11 -12.56 8.17
N LEU A 155 -6.86 -11.48 8.31
CA LEU A 155 -7.25 -10.65 7.17
C LEU A 155 -6.24 -9.54 6.91
N PRO A 156 -5.97 -9.23 5.64
CA PRO A 156 -5.03 -8.16 5.29
C PRO A 156 -5.51 -6.79 5.78
N GLY A 157 -4.58 -5.88 5.99
CA GLY A 157 -4.86 -4.48 6.33
C GLY A 157 -5.11 -4.22 7.80
N GLY A 158 -4.78 -5.16 8.70
CA GLY A 158 -4.88 -4.96 10.15
C GLY A 158 -4.03 -3.77 10.61
N GLU A 159 -2.84 -3.63 10.04
CA GLU A 159 -1.94 -2.49 10.24
C GLU A 159 -2.58 -1.15 9.85
N PHE A 160 -3.39 -1.11 8.77
CA PHE A 160 -4.09 0.10 8.36
C PHE A 160 -5.30 0.39 9.24
N ARG A 161 -6.01 -0.65 9.69
CA ARG A 161 -7.10 -0.52 10.67
C ARG A 161 -6.58 0.03 12.00
N ILE A 162 -5.44 -0.47 12.48
CA ILE A 162 -4.78 0.05 13.68
C ILE A 162 -4.31 1.48 13.46
N ALA A 163 -3.69 1.81 12.33
CA ALA A 163 -3.30 3.19 12.02
C ALA A 163 -4.50 4.16 12.09
N LEU A 164 -5.63 3.77 11.51
CA LEU A 164 -6.89 4.54 11.58
C LEU A 164 -7.43 4.64 13.01
N HIS A 165 -7.37 3.55 13.78
CA HIS A 165 -7.84 3.54 15.15
C HIS A 165 -6.99 4.46 16.04
N GLU A 166 -5.66 4.38 15.93
CA GLU A 166 -4.74 5.21 16.71
C GLU A 166 -4.77 6.67 16.26
N SER A 167 -4.99 6.97 14.97
CA SER A 167 -5.11 8.35 14.49
C SER A 167 -6.27 9.11 15.12
N ARG A 168 -7.38 8.42 15.46
CA ARG A 168 -8.55 9.01 16.13
C ARG A 168 -8.25 9.50 17.56
N LYS A 169 -7.20 8.95 18.19
CA LYS A 169 -6.77 9.30 19.55
C LYS A 169 -5.86 10.53 19.58
N ILE A 170 -5.40 11.03 18.42
CA ILE A 170 -4.47 12.16 18.34
C ILE A 170 -5.22 13.40 17.86
N LYS A 171 -5.28 14.41 18.71
CA LYS A 171 -5.88 15.70 18.37
C LYS A 171 -5.03 16.39 17.29
N ASN A 172 -5.68 17.06 16.34
CA ASN A 172 -5.05 17.80 15.24
C ASN A 172 -4.22 16.97 14.23
N SER A 173 -4.15 15.63 14.34
CA SER A 173 -3.43 14.78 13.37
C SER A 173 -4.28 14.40 12.15
N ILE A 174 -3.85 14.64 10.91
CA ILE A 174 -4.65 14.25 9.74
C ILE A 174 -4.46 12.76 9.39
N PHE A 175 -5.52 12.06 8.99
CA PHE A 175 -5.40 10.70 8.46
C PHE A 175 -5.69 10.69 6.97
N GLY A 176 -4.85 10.01 6.19
CA GLY A 176 -4.99 9.99 4.74
C GLY A 176 -4.38 8.79 4.03
N PHE A 177 -4.36 8.89 2.71
CA PHE A 177 -3.96 7.84 1.78
C PHE A 177 -2.75 8.29 0.97
N CYS A 178 -1.73 7.45 0.85
CA CYS A 178 -0.53 7.80 0.07
C CYS A 178 -0.35 7.00 -1.22
N ASP A 179 -1.14 5.96 -1.47
CA ASP A 179 -0.91 5.06 -2.59
C ASP A 179 -1.76 5.36 -3.83
N ARG A 180 -1.26 4.92 -5.00
CA ARG A 180 -1.89 5.09 -6.31
C ARG A 180 -3.18 4.31 -6.41
N ASN A 181 -4.12 4.78 -7.24
CA ASN A 181 -5.33 4.01 -7.54
C ASN A 181 -4.95 2.61 -8.08
N ILE A 182 -5.46 1.58 -7.40
CA ILE A 182 -5.18 0.20 -7.75
C ILE A 182 -5.67 -0.14 -9.16
N GLU A 183 -6.75 0.49 -9.63
CA GLU A 183 -7.25 0.29 -10.98
C GLU A 183 -6.25 0.77 -12.05
N ILE A 184 -5.67 1.95 -11.85
CA ILE A 184 -4.62 2.48 -12.74
C ILE A 184 -3.42 1.52 -12.73
N THR A 185 -3.02 1.06 -11.55
CA THR A 185 -1.90 0.11 -11.40
C THR A 185 -2.17 -1.21 -12.14
N LEU A 186 -3.35 -1.81 -11.95
CA LEU A 186 -3.75 -3.04 -12.63
C LEU A 186 -3.87 -2.86 -14.13
N HIS A 187 -4.39 -1.72 -14.58
CA HIS A 187 -4.48 -1.40 -16.00
C HIS A 187 -3.09 -1.28 -16.63
N ARG A 188 -2.18 -0.49 -16.04
CA ARG A 188 -0.79 -0.39 -16.48
C ARG A 188 -0.11 -1.74 -16.51
N LEU A 189 -0.37 -2.59 -15.51
CA LEU A 189 0.17 -3.95 -15.48
C LEU A 189 -0.35 -4.77 -16.68
N CYS A 190 -1.65 -4.74 -16.97
CA CYS A 190 -2.24 -5.46 -18.10
C CYS A 190 -1.70 -5.03 -19.46
N THR A 191 -1.48 -3.73 -19.66
CA THR A 191 -1.03 -3.15 -20.93
C THR A 191 0.48 -3.32 -21.18
N ASN A 192 1.29 -3.32 -20.13
CA ASN A 192 2.75 -3.42 -20.24
C ASN A 192 3.29 -4.85 -20.13
N LEU A 193 2.53 -5.78 -19.54
CA LEU A 193 2.93 -7.17 -19.45
C LEU A 193 3.09 -7.82 -20.83
N THR A 194 4.28 -8.37 -21.08
CA THR A 194 4.55 -9.15 -22.29
C THR A 194 3.79 -10.48 -22.25
N PHE A 195 3.60 -11.10 -23.42
CA PHE A 195 2.95 -12.41 -23.51
C PHE A 195 3.68 -13.49 -22.70
N ILE A 196 5.02 -13.48 -22.74
CA ILE A 196 5.85 -14.44 -21.99
C ILE A 196 5.63 -14.29 -20.49
N GLU A 197 5.55 -13.06 -19.98
CA GLU A 197 5.27 -12.81 -18.56
C GLU A 197 3.85 -13.22 -18.17
N LYS A 198 2.85 -12.95 -19.02
CA LYS A 198 1.46 -13.40 -18.81
C LYS A 198 1.38 -14.93 -18.70
N PHE A 199 2.06 -15.65 -19.59
CA PHE A 199 2.12 -17.11 -19.53
C PHE A 199 2.88 -17.62 -18.30
N LYS A 200 4.00 -16.98 -17.94
CA LYS A 200 4.75 -17.32 -16.70
C LYS A 200 3.88 -17.16 -15.45
N LEU A 201 3.08 -16.10 -15.36
CA LEU A 201 2.13 -15.88 -14.26
C LEU A 201 1.09 -17.00 -14.20
N LEU A 202 0.46 -17.33 -15.34
CA LEU A 202 -0.54 -18.40 -15.40
C LEU A 202 0.08 -19.76 -15.02
N LYS A 203 1.26 -20.08 -15.53
CA LYS A 203 2.00 -21.30 -15.19
C LYS A 203 2.29 -21.36 -13.69
N ASN A 204 2.75 -20.27 -13.09
CA ASN A 204 3.04 -20.21 -11.66
C ASN A 204 1.77 -20.37 -10.82
N TYR A 205 0.66 -19.76 -11.23
CA TYR A 205 -0.63 -19.92 -10.58
C TYR A 205 -1.12 -21.38 -10.63
N VAL A 206 -1.08 -22.00 -11.80
CA VAL A 206 -1.46 -23.43 -11.97
C VAL A 206 -0.54 -24.32 -11.15
N TRP A 207 0.77 -24.08 -11.17
CA TRP A 207 1.74 -24.82 -10.38
C TRP A 207 1.50 -24.68 -8.88
N PHE A 208 1.18 -23.48 -8.39
CA PHE A 208 0.87 -23.20 -6.99
C PHE A 208 -0.42 -23.89 -6.53
N ASN A 209 -1.46 -23.92 -7.35
CA ASN A 209 -2.73 -24.60 -7.01
C ASN A 209 -2.63 -26.12 -7.08
N ILE A 210 -1.88 -26.67 -8.05
CA ILE A 210 -1.68 -28.13 -8.17
C ILE A 210 -0.78 -28.61 -7.03
N ASN A 211 0.34 -27.91 -6.82
CA ASN A 211 1.26 -28.19 -5.74
C ASN A 211 0.88 -27.30 -4.55
N ASN A 212 -0.19 -27.67 -3.83
CA ASN A 212 -0.47 -27.13 -2.48
C ASN A 212 0.75 -27.16 -1.53
N TYR A 213 1.79 -27.89 -1.95
CA TYR A 213 3.10 -28.02 -1.36
C TYR A 213 4.07 -26.92 -1.84
N MET A 214 3.82 -25.66 -1.50
CA MET A 214 4.91 -24.71 -1.28
C MET A 214 4.54 -23.60 -0.29
N ASP A 215 5.53 -23.34 0.56
CA ASP A 215 5.72 -22.17 1.41
C ASP A 215 4.78 -21.95 2.60
N LYS A 216 4.65 -22.96 3.47
CA LYS A 216 4.54 -22.68 4.91
C LYS A 216 5.71 -21.79 5.39
N LYS A 217 6.87 -21.88 4.76
CA LYS A 217 8.07 -21.11 5.13
C LYS A 217 7.89 -19.60 4.92
N ILE A 218 7.21 -19.15 3.85
CA ILE A 218 7.02 -17.70 3.63
C ILE A 218 6.13 -17.09 4.72
N VAL A 219 5.07 -17.80 5.13
CA VAL A 219 4.08 -17.24 6.07
C VAL A 219 4.60 -17.24 7.51
N ASP A 220 5.35 -18.27 7.90
CA ASP A 220 5.78 -18.46 9.30
C ASP A 220 7.16 -17.85 9.59
N ASP A 221 8.02 -17.71 8.58
CA ASP A 221 9.38 -17.20 8.76
C ASP A 221 9.38 -15.67 8.72
N SER A 222 8.95 -15.07 9.83
CA SER A 222 9.01 -13.63 10.07
C SER A 222 10.40 -13.04 9.74
N SER A 223 11.46 -13.85 9.84
CA SER A 223 12.83 -13.46 9.48
C SER A 223 12.99 -13.05 8.00
N ILE A 224 12.23 -13.65 7.08
CA ILE A 224 12.25 -13.30 5.66
C ILE A 224 11.71 -11.88 5.47
N TYR A 225 10.65 -11.50 6.19
CA TYR A 225 10.11 -10.14 6.16
C TYR A 225 11.02 -9.13 6.87
N LEU A 226 11.80 -9.58 7.86
CA LEU A 226 12.78 -8.75 8.54
C LEU A 226 13.97 -8.39 7.64
N ASN A 227 14.42 -9.29 6.75
CA ASN A 227 15.44 -8.97 5.76
C ASN A 227 14.83 -8.43 4.45
N LEU A 228 14.58 -7.11 4.44
CA LEU A 228 14.00 -6.36 3.31
C LEU A 228 14.64 -6.67 1.94
N ASN A 229 15.96 -6.85 1.91
CA ASN A 229 16.71 -7.11 0.68
C ASN A 229 16.45 -8.52 0.14
N ASP A 230 16.31 -9.50 1.04
CA ASP A 230 16.06 -10.90 0.66
C ASP A 230 14.62 -11.07 0.14
N PHE A 231 13.64 -10.47 0.83
CA PHE A 231 12.23 -10.53 0.42
C PHE A 231 12.02 -9.95 -0.99
N THR A 232 12.63 -8.80 -1.28
CA THR A 232 12.45 -8.12 -2.57
C THR A 232 13.22 -8.81 -3.70
N SER A 233 14.45 -9.27 -3.46
CA SER A 233 15.26 -9.88 -4.52
C SER A 233 14.71 -11.22 -5.02
N LEU A 234 14.10 -12.03 -4.15
CA LEU A 234 13.57 -13.34 -4.50
C LEU A 234 12.31 -13.28 -5.37
N LEU A 235 11.35 -12.41 -5.03
CA LEU A 235 10.04 -12.38 -5.71
C LEU A 235 10.11 -11.75 -7.10
N TRP A 236 10.99 -10.75 -7.29
CA TRP A 236 10.93 -9.87 -8.46
C TRP A 236 11.89 -10.22 -9.60
N LYS A 237 12.88 -11.08 -9.37
CA LYS A 237 13.92 -11.43 -10.38
C LYS A 237 13.33 -11.97 -11.68
N ASN A 238 12.24 -12.74 -11.59
CA ASN A 238 11.60 -13.37 -12.75
C ASN A 238 10.53 -12.48 -13.43
N PHE A 239 10.20 -11.35 -12.81
CA PHE A 239 9.06 -10.50 -13.21
C PHE A 239 9.42 -9.01 -13.15
N PRO A 240 10.41 -8.55 -13.95
CA PRO A 240 10.90 -7.17 -13.88
C PRO A 240 9.82 -6.14 -14.24
N THR A 241 8.96 -6.43 -15.21
CA THR A 241 7.85 -5.52 -15.58
C THR A 241 6.83 -5.40 -14.44
N ILE A 242 6.57 -6.49 -13.73
CA ILE A 242 5.66 -6.48 -12.57
C ILE A 242 6.29 -5.69 -11.43
N LYS A 243 7.56 -5.92 -11.11
CA LYS A 243 8.29 -5.13 -10.10
C LYS A 243 8.21 -3.64 -10.41
N LYS A 244 8.53 -3.26 -11.66
CA LYS A 244 8.51 -1.86 -12.09
C LYS A 244 7.15 -1.21 -11.79
N ILE A 245 6.05 -1.88 -12.14
CA ILE A 245 4.69 -1.28 -12.06
C ILE A 245 4.08 -1.40 -10.66
N MET A 246 4.24 -2.56 -10.02
CA MET A 246 3.63 -2.87 -8.72
C MET A 246 4.43 -2.34 -7.54
N VAL A 247 5.73 -2.08 -7.72
CA VAL A 247 6.63 -1.58 -6.68
C VAL A 247 7.19 -0.22 -7.07
N ASP A 248 8.06 -0.14 -8.08
CA ASP A 248 8.86 1.07 -8.33
C ASP A 248 7.99 2.30 -8.65
N GLU A 249 6.99 2.17 -9.53
CA GLU A 249 6.06 3.27 -9.85
C GLU A 249 5.20 3.69 -8.64
N ARG A 250 4.80 2.72 -7.80
CA ARG A 250 4.04 3.01 -6.58
C ARG A 250 4.91 3.69 -5.53
N ASP A 251 6.18 3.32 -5.45
CA ASP A 251 7.15 3.97 -4.59
C ASP A 251 7.39 5.43 -5.00
N GLN A 252 7.51 5.70 -6.31
CA GLN A 252 7.60 7.06 -6.85
C GLN A 252 6.36 7.89 -6.51
N TYR A 253 5.18 7.29 -6.68
CA TYR A 253 3.91 7.92 -6.33
C TYR A 253 3.84 8.23 -4.83
N MET A 254 4.08 7.23 -3.97
CA MET A 254 4.01 7.38 -2.52
C MET A 254 5.04 8.39 -2.00
N ALA A 255 6.28 8.34 -2.47
CA ALA A 255 7.32 9.30 -2.10
C ALA A 255 6.91 10.75 -2.41
N THR A 256 6.35 10.97 -3.61
CA THR A 256 5.87 12.28 -4.05
C THR A 256 4.68 12.74 -3.21
N VAL A 257 3.68 11.88 -2.99
CA VAL A 257 2.50 12.22 -2.18
C VAL A 257 2.88 12.50 -0.74
N LEU A 258 3.77 11.70 -0.13
CA LEU A 258 4.23 11.93 1.24
C LEU A 258 4.95 13.28 1.39
N LEU A 259 5.79 13.65 0.43
CA LEU A 259 6.44 14.97 0.41
C LEU A 259 5.41 16.10 0.26
N GLN A 260 4.43 15.97 -0.65
CA GLN A 260 3.34 16.94 -0.79
C GLN A 260 2.53 17.07 0.50
N LYS A 261 2.24 15.97 1.19
CA LYS A 261 1.50 15.99 2.47
C LYS A 261 2.28 16.63 3.59
N TYR A 262 3.56 16.30 3.72
CA TYR A 262 4.45 16.98 4.65
C TYR A 262 4.45 18.49 4.41
N ASN A 263 4.63 18.89 3.15
CA ASN A 263 4.62 20.28 2.73
C ASN A 263 3.32 21.01 3.08
N GLN A 264 2.17 20.39 2.83
CA GLN A 264 0.86 20.94 3.17
C GLN A 264 0.74 21.19 4.68
N ILE A 265 1.12 20.21 5.52
CA ILE A 265 1.06 20.35 6.97
C ILE A 265 2.03 21.43 7.47
N PHE A 266 3.25 21.46 6.92
CA PHE A 266 4.25 22.46 7.26
C PHE A 266 3.73 23.88 6.96
N GLU A 267 3.19 24.10 5.76
CA GLU A 267 2.68 25.39 5.33
C GLU A 267 1.55 25.90 6.23
N GLU A 268 0.59 25.04 6.57
CA GLU A 268 -0.51 25.40 7.47
C GLU A 268 -0.01 25.76 8.88
N LYS A 269 0.91 24.97 9.44
CA LYS A 269 1.51 25.29 10.75
C LYS A 269 2.36 26.55 10.72
N ALA A 270 3.10 26.79 9.64
CA ALA A 270 3.91 27.98 9.45
C ALA A 270 3.05 29.26 9.44
N LYS A 271 1.94 29.25 8.68
CA LYS A 271 0.97 30.37 8.65
C LYS A 271 0.38 30.63 10.04
N ILE A 272 -0.03 29.59 10.75
CA ILE A 272 -0.58 29.72 12.11
C ILE A 272 0.48 30.29 13.08
N ALA A 273 1.72 29.82 13.01
CA ALA A 273 2.81 30.28 13.87
C ALA A 273 3.11 31.78 13.66
N LEU A 274 3.12 32.23 12.39
CA LEU A 274 3.33 33.63 12.04
C LEU A 274 2.16 34.52 12.49
N ASN A 275 0.92 34.10 12.23
CA ASN A 275 -0.26 34.89 12.60
C ASN A 275 -0.43 35.05 14.10
N GLU A 276 -0.07 34.03 14.89
CA GLU A 276 -0.17 34.06 16.35
C GLU A 276 1.14 34.49 17.03
N ASN A 277 2.18 34.83 16.25
CA ASN A 277 3.52 35.19 16.73
C ASN A 277 4.09 34.18 17.76
N LYS A 278 3.94 32.88 17.48
CA LYS A 278 4.35 31.79 18.37
C LYS A 278 5.42 30.91 17.72
N ASN A 279 6.19 30.21 18.57
CA ASN A 279 7.13 29.21 18.09
C ASN A 279 6.40 28.08 17.35
N MET A 280 6.97 27.67 16.21
CA MET A 280 6.45 26.55 15.44
C MET A 280 6.89 25.22 16.06
N GLU A 281 6.02 24.23 16.00
CA GLU A 281 6.37 22.85 16.33
C GLU A 281 6.90 22.11 15.11
N ILE A 282 7.88 21.22 15.33
CA ILE A 282 8.41 20.32 14.28
C ILE A 282 7.26 19.46 13.73
N VAL A 283 7.23 19.33 12.40
CA VAL A 283 6.27 18.49 11.68
C VAL A 283 6.78 17.05 11.64
N ASN A 284 5.97 16.13 12.16
CA ASN A 284 6.22 14.69 12.02
C ASN A 284 5.04 14.05 11.29
N ILE A 285 5.30 13.25 10.28
CA ILE A 285 4.28 12.39 9.68
C ILE A 285 4.69 10.93 9.74
N VAL A 286 3.73 10.04 9.86
CA VAL A 286 3.92 8.59 9.84
C VAL A 286 3.26 8.04 8.57
N ALA A 287 3.97 7.19 7.84
CA ALA A 287 3.46 6.46 6.70
C ALA A 287 3.50 4.95 6.98
N VAL A 288 2.36 4.26 6.93
CA VAL A 288 2.27 2.81 7.10
C VAL A 288 2.25 2.17 5.72
N VAL A 289 3.33 1.46 5.38
CA VAL A 289 3.57 0.91 4.05
C VAL A 289 4.08 -0.53 4.15
N GLY A 290 3.96 -1.31 3.08
CA GLY A 290 4.52 -2.64 2.97
C GLY A 290 6.05 -2.60 3.02
N TYR A 291 6.65 -3.61 3.64
CA TYR A 291 8.12 -3.74 3.73
C TYR A 291 8.83 -3.56 2.38
N GLY A 292 8.26 -4.13 1.31
CA GLY A 292 8.83 -4.06 -0.04
C GLY A 292 8.95 -2.64 -0.63
N HIS A 293 8.22 -1.67 -0.08
CA HIS A 293 8.15 -0.30 -0.57
C HIS A 293 9.13 0.66 0.15
N ILE A 294 9.65 0.29 1.33
CA ILE A 294 10.50 1.16 2.16
C ILE A 294 11.74 1.65 1.38
N ILE A 295 12.43 0.72 0.72
CA ILE A 295 13.67 1.02 0.00
C ILE A 295 13.40 1.96 -1.20
N GLY A 296 12.35 1.67 -1.98
CA GLY A 296 12.02 2.51 -3.13
C GLY A 296 11.53 3.89 -2.72
N ILE A 297 10.66 3.99 -1.71
CA ILE A 297 10.20 5.29 -1.19
C ILE A 297 11.40 6.12 -0.74
N LYS A 298 12.33 5.54 0.02
CA LYS A 298 13.57 6.22 0.42
C LYS A 298 14.36 6.74 -0.78
N ASN A 299 14.54 5.92 -1.81
CA ASN A 299 15.33 6.27 -3.00
C ASN A 299 14.67 7.34 -3.88
N TYR A 300 13.34 7.47 -3.80
CA TYR A 300 12.54 8.40 -4.60
C TYR A 300 12.11 9.66 -3.85
N PHE A 301 12.24 9.69 -2.52
CA PHE A 301 11.89 10.84 -1.72
C PHE A 301 12.72 12.07 -2.11
N GLY A 302 12.05 13.20 -2.35
CA GLY A 302 12.69 14.46 -2.75
C GLY A 302 12.91 14.65 -4.26
N LYS A 303 12.68 13.63 -5.10
CA LYS A 303 12.88 13.71 -6.56
C LYS A 303 11.67 14.21 -7.36
N GLU A 304 10.58 14.59 -6.69
CA GLU A 304 9.28 15.03 -7.24
C GLU A 304 8.94 14.47 -8.63
N TYR A 305 8.18 13.37 -8.64
CA TYR A 305 7.69 12.75 -9.87
C TYR A 305 6.38 13.39 -10.33
N ASP A 306 6.16 13.42 -11.64
CA ASP A 306 4.88 13.85 -12.20
C ASP A 306 3.79 12.82 -11.85
N LEU A 307 2.84 13.23 -11.01
CA LEU A 307 1.72 12.38 -10.62
C LEU A 307 0.75 12.15 -11.77
N ASP A 308 0.65 13.08 -12.72
CA ASP A 308 -0.21 12.91 -13.88
C ASP A 308 0.34 11.84 -14.81
N ASP A 309 1.67 11.78 -15.02
CA ASP A 309 2.32 10.68 -15.75
C ASP A 309 2.12 9.33 -15.04
N LEU A 310 2.32 9.29 -13.72
CA LEU A 310 2.13 8.08 -12.91
C LEU A 310 0.66 7.60 -12.87
N ASN A 311 -0.29 8.52 -13.02
CA ASN A 311 -1.72 8.23 -13.14
C ASN A 311 -2.18 8.03 -14.58
N SER A 312 -1.36 8.41 -15.56
CA SER A 312 -1.68 8.25 -16.96
C SER A 312 -1.67 6.77 -17.35
N ILE A 313 -2.55 6.43 -18.28
CA ILE A 313 -2.56 5.14 -18.93
C ILE A 313 -1.91 5.36 -20.29
N CYS A 314 -0.66 4.91 -20.45
CA CYS A 314 -0.12 4.75 -21.79
C CYS A 314 -0.94 3.65 -22.47
N ILE A 315 -1.80 4.05 -23.41
CA ILE A 315 -2.53 3.13 -24.28
C ILE A 315 -1.48 2.55 -25.23
N THR A 316 -0.99 1.35 -24.92
CA THR A 316 -0.31 0.55 -25.93
C THR A 316 -1.40 -0.15 -26.73
N ASP A 317 -1.44 0.09 -28.04
CA ASP A 317 -2.34 -0.56 -29.00
C ASP A 317 -2.01 -2.06 -29.10
N ASN A 318 -2.34 -2.84 -28.08
CA ASN A 318 -2.18 -4.29 -28.10
C ASN A 318 -3.54 -4.96 -28.21
N ASN A 319 -4.27 -4.63 -29.27
CA ASN A 319 -5.56 -5.21 -29.66
C ASN A 319 -5.38 -6.62 -30.27
N ASN A 320 -4.69 -7.53 -29.60
CA ASN A 320 -4.51 -8.89 -30.09
C ASN A 320 -5.69 -9.79 -29.67
N LYS A 321 -6.82 -9.66 -30.36
CA LYS A 321 -8.01 -10.54 -30.21
C LYS A 321 -7.70 -12.05 -30.25
N PRO A 322 -6.87 -12.59 -31.18
CA PRO A 322 -6.56 -14.04 -31.18
C PRO A 322 -5.79 -14.48 -29.93
N LEU A 323 -5.00 -13.58 -29.34
CA LEU A 323 -4.25 -13.84 -28.11
C LEU A 323 -5.17 -13.93 -26.88
N GLN A 324 -6.20 -13.09 -26.83
CA GLN A 324 -7.24 -13.17 -25.80
C GLN A 324 -7.90 -14.56 -25.86
N ILE A 325 -8.25 -15.02 -27.05
CA ILE A 325 -8.82 -16.36 -27.24
C ILE A 325 -7.83 -17.45 -26.78
N ALA A 326 -6.55 -17.36 -27.12
CA ALA A 326 -5.55 -18.34 -26.71
C ALA A 326 -5.36 -18.42 -25.17
N ILE A 327 -5.38 -17.28 -24.49
CA ILE A 327 -5.33 -17.23 -23.02
C ILE A 327 -6.60 -17.86 -22.42
N LEU A 328 -7.79 -17.52 -22.96
CA LEU A 328 -9.05 -18.13 -22.53
C LEU A 328 -9.01 -19.66 -22.69
N LEU A 329 -8.54 -20.15 -23.83
CA LEU A 329 -8.38 -21.58 -24.10
C LEU A 329 -7.37 -22.24 -23.14
N SER A 330 -6.28 -21.56 -22.80
CA SER A 330 -5.28 -22.08 -21.86
C SER A 330 -5.82 -22.14 -20.43
N ILE A 331 -6.59 -21.13 -20.00
CA ILE A 331 -7.28 -21.13 -18.71
C ILE A 331 -8.32 -22.24 -18.69
N MET A 332 -9.18 -22.32 -19.71
CA MET A 332 -10.18 -23.40 -19.84
C MET A 332 -9.51 -24.77 -19.85
N GLY A 333 -8.40 -24.95 -20.56
CA GLY A 333 -7.63 -26.18 -20.57
C GLY A 333 -7.03 -26.51 -19.20
N GLY A 334 -6.50 -25.51 -18.49
CA GLY A 334 -6.01 -25.66 -17.12
C GLY A 334 -7.14 -26.01 -16.13
N ILE A 335 -8.32 -25.42 -16.30
CA ILE A 335 -9.54 -25.69 -15.52
C ILE A 335 -10.04 -27.12 -15.78
N ILE A 336 -10.10 -27.55 -17.05
CA ILE A 336 -10.51 -28.91 -17.42
C ILE A 336 -9.50 -29.92 -16.85
N ALA A 337 -8.20 -29.65 -16.95
CA ALA A 337 -7.16 -30.53 -16.42
C ALA A 337 -7.19 -30.62 -14.88
N THR A 338 -7.38 -29.50 -14.19
CA THR A 338 -7.52 -29.49 -12.72
C THR A 338 -8.83 -30.12 -12.26
N GLY A 339 -9.95 -29.84 -12.93
CA GLY A 339 -11.23 -30.50 -12.68
C GLY A 339 -11.16 -32.01 -12.87
N TYR A 340 -10.52 -32.47 -13.94
CA TYR A 340 -10.26 -33.89 -14.18
C TYR A 340 -9.35 -34.52 -13.11
N TYR A 341 -8.33 -33.80 -12.64
CA TYR A 341 -7.43 -34.27 -11.59
C TYR A 341 -8.13 -34.36 -10.22
N ILE A 342 -8.96 -33.36 -9.88
CA ILE A 342 -9.74 -33.35 -8.63
C ILE A 342 -10.80 -34.45 -8.64
N PHE A 343 -11.54 -34.64 -9.74
CA PHE A 343 -12.58 -35.69 -9.82
C PHE A 343 -12.04 -37.12 -9.88
N LYS A 344 -10.75 -37.31 -10.20
CA LYS A 344 -10.10 -38.62 -10.20
C LYS A 344 -9.55 -39.01 -8.82
N LYS A 345 -9.48 -38.07 -7.87
CA LYS A 345 -9.00 -38.28 -6.51
C LYS A 345 -10.18 -38.31 -5.54
#